data_AF-A0A959WES9-F1
#
_entry.id   AF-A0A959WES9-F1
#
_cell.length_a   1.000
_cell.length_b   1.000
_cell.length_c   1.000
_cell.angle_alpha   90.00
_cell.angle_beta   90.00
_cell.angle_gamma   90.00
#
_symmetry.space_group_name_H-M   'P 1'
#
loop_
_entity.id
_entity.type
_entity.pdbx_description
1 polymer ?
#
loop_
_entity_poly.entity_id
_entity_poly.type
_entity_poly.pdbx_seq_one_letter_code
_entity_poly.pdbx_strand_id
1 'polypeptide(L)'
;MAVGMFKNLKGAKDAMASAPDMMKQAQEMANNAQAMAAANDAAAAADHAQAAERVAAAGEAGSTEPIAGVSLEQFAEVSRELQNYNYDQTKAPEIAASKGISGEDWQAAMDGWNDRIKADPAIAKQFNTYYRAG
;
A
#
# COMPACT_ATOMS: atom_id res chain seq x y z
N MET A 1 24.18 -70.08 -0.18
CA MET A 1 24.08 -68.60 -0.23
C MET A 1 24.59 -68.08 -1.58
N ALA A 2 23.78 -68.06 -2.65
CA ALA A 2 24.22 -67.52 -3.95
C ALA A 2 23.11 -66.92 -4.84
N VAL A 3 21.87 -66.77 -4.36
CA VAL A 3 20.73 -66.30 -5.18
C VAL A 3 20.39 -64.82 -4.95
N GLY A 4 20.86 -64.22 -3.85
CA GLY A 4 20.51 -62.84 -3.46
C GLY A 4 21.26 -61.73 -4.22
N MET A 5 22.48 -61.98 -4.70
CA MET A 5 23.33 -60.93 -5.28
C MET A 5 22.97 -60.60 -6.74
N PHE A 6 22.33 -61.54 -7.47
CA PHE A 6 21.91 -61.32 -8.86
C PHE A 6 20.61 -60.49 -8.99
N LYS A 7 19.76 -60.47 -7.94
CA LYS A 7 18.53 -59.63 -7.92
C LYS A 7 18.83 -58.15 -7.67
N ASN A 8 19.83 -57.83 -6.84
CA ASN A 8 20.20 -56.45 -6.55
C ASN A 8 20.82 -55.72 -7.77
N LEU A 9 21.53 -56.44 -8.66
CA LEU A 9 22.05 -55.89 -9.92
C LEU A 9 20.95 -55.56 -10.94
N LYS A 10 19.84 -56.31 -10.94
CA LYS A 10 18.70 -56.04 -11.83
C LYS A 10 17.91 -54.81 -11.36
N GLY A 11 17.65 -54.69 -10.06
CA GLY A 11 16.97 -53.52 -9.49
C GLY A 11 17.71 -52.20 -9.71
N ALA A 12 19.05 -52.21 -9.66
CA ALA A 12 19.86 -51.02 -9.98
C ALA A 12 19.78 -50.62 -11.46
N LYS A 13 19.64 -51.57 -12.38
CA LYS A 13 19.49 -51.32 -13.82
C LYS A 13 18.10 -50.79 -14.18
N ASP A 14 17.05 -51.27 -13.52
CA ASP A 14 15.69 -50.73 -13.64
C ASP A 14 15.59 -49.30 -13.09
N ALA A 15 16.21 -49.01 -11.93
CA ALA A 15 16.27 -47.65 -11.38
C ALA A 15 17.02 -46.65 -12.29
N MET A 16 18.08 -47.10 -12.96
CA MET A 16 18.83 -46.29 -13.94
C MET A 16 18.03 -46.05 -15.24
N ALA A 17 17.12 -46.96 -15.61
CA ALA A 17 16.21 -46.78 -16.75
C ALA A 17 15.07 -45.78 -16.46
N SER A 18 14.79 -45.48 -15.19
CA SER A 18 13.84 -44.45 -14.73
C SER A 18 14.46 -43.06 -14.55
N ALA A 19 15.76 -42.89 -14.82
CA ALA A 19 16.45 -41.60 -14.81
C ALA A 19 15.80 -40.50 -15.70
N PRO A 20 15.28 -40.77 -16.92
CA PRO A 20 14.62 -39.74 -17.73
C PRO A 20 13.28 -39.28 -17.14
N ASP A 21 12.63 -40.09 -16.31
CA ASP A 21 11.36 -39.75 -15.65
C ASP A 21 11.60 -38.79 -14.47
N MET A 22 12.66 -39.02 -13.68
CA MET A 22 13.08 -38.06 -12.64
C MET A 22 13.54 -36.72 -13.21
N MET A 23 14.20 -36.70 -14.39
CA MET A 23 14.55 -35.44 -15.05
C MET A 23 13.32 -34.66 -15.52
N LYS A 24 12.26 -35.34 -16.00
CA LYS A 24 10.98 -34.67 -16.31
C LYS A 24 10.32 -34.10 -15.06
N GLN A 25 10.28 -34.86 -13.97
CA GLN A 25 9.73 -34.39 -12.70
C GLN A 25 10.53 -33.20 -12.12
N ALA A 26 11.86 -33.23 -12.25
CA ALA A 26 12.72 -32.12 -11.84
C ALA A 26 12.53 -30.89 -12.74
N GLN A 27 12.31 -31.07 -14.05
CA GLN A 27 12.01 -29.98 -14.98
C GLN A 27 10.65 -29.34 -14.65
N GLU A 28 9.63 -30.14 -14.34
CA GLU A 28 8.30 -29.66 -13.93
C GLU A 28 8.38 -28.89 -12.60
N MET A 29 9.17 -29.39 -11.64
CA MET A 29 9.40 -28.71 -10.37
C MET A 29 10.20 -27.41 -10.57
N ALA A 30 11.21 -27.40 -11.44
CA ALA A 30 11.98 -26.20 -11.77
C ALA A 30 11.10 -25.13 -12.43
N ASN A 31 10.19 -25.53 -13.33
CA ASN A 31 9.24 -24.61 -13.98
C ASN A 31 8.25 -24.02 -12.97
N ASN A 32 7.75 -24.84 -12.03
CA ASN A 32 6.82 -24.39 -10.99
C ASN A 32 7.52 -23.48 -9.96
N ALA A 33 8.77 -23.77 -9.61
CA ALA A 33 9.58 -22.94 -8.72
C ALA A 33 9.97 -21.60 -9.36
N GLN A 34 10.30 -21.58 -10.66
CA GLN A 34 10.58 -20.34 -11.39
C GLN A 34 9.35 -19.44 -11.52
N ALA A 35 8.16 -20.02 -11.73
CA ALA A 35 6.90 -19.27 -11.73
C ALA A 35 6.60 -18.64 -10.35
N MET A 36 6.92 -19.35 -9.26
CA MET A 36 6.71 -18.84 -7.90
C MET A 36 7.71 -17.75 -7.51
N ALA A 37 8.96 -17.85 -7.98
CA ALA A 37 9.98 -16.82 -7.75
C ALA A 37 9.60 -15.48 -8.42
N ALA A 38 9.11 -15.52 -9.66
CA ALA A 38 8.67 -14.31 -10.37
C ALA A 38 7.43 -13.64 -9.72
N ALA A 39 6.51 -14.44 -9.18
CA ALA A 39 5.37 -13.91 -8.44
C ALA A 39 5.76 -13.26 -7.10
N ASN A 40 6.79 -13.80 -6.43
CA ASN A 40 7.25 -13.30 -5.14
C ASN A 40 8.00 -11.96 -5.26
N ASP A 41 8.77 -11.75 -6.33
CA ASP A 41 9.42 -10.47 -6.63
C ASP A 41 8.40 -9.36 -6.95
N ALA A 42 7.35 -9.68 -7.71
CA ALA A 42 6.29 -8.71 -8.03
C ALA A 42 5.46 -8.32 -6.80
N ALA A 43 5.18 -9.28 -5.90
CA ALA A 43 4.49 -9.02 -4.64
C ALA A 43 5.36 -8.19 -3.67
N ALA A 44 6.67 -8.47 -3.61
CA ALA A 44 7.60 -7.71 -2.78
C ALA A 44 7.76 -6.26 -3.26
N ALA A 45 7.79 -6.03 -4.57
CA ALA A 45 7.86 -4.67 -5.13
C ALA A 45 6.59 -3.84 -4.83
N ALA A 46 5.41 -4.46 -4.88
CA ALA A 46 4.16 -3.80 -4.52
C ALA A 46 4.08 -3.48 -3.02
N ASP A 47 4.50 -4.41 -2.17
CA ASP A 47 4.54 -4.20 -0.72
C ASP A 47 5.55 -3.12 -0.33
N HIS A 48 6.73 -3.08 -0.96
CA HIS A 48 7.72 -2.03 -0.73
C HIS A 48 7.26 -0.65 -1.20
N ALA A 49 6.53 -0.56 -2.32
CA ALA A 49 5.95 0.70 -2.78
C ALA A 49 4.88 1.22 -1.81
N GLN A 50 3.96 0.34 -1.37
CA GLN A 50 2.94 0.72 -0.39
C GLN A 50 3.53 1.01 1.00
N ALA A 51 4.58 0.30 1.42
CA ALA A 51 5.27 0.57 2.67
C ALA A 51 6.03 1.89 2.63
N ALA A 52 6.69 2.21 1.52
CA ALA A 52 7.36 3.50 1.34
C ALA A 52 6.37 4.67 1.36
N GLU A 53 5.20 4.50 0.74
CA GLU A 53 4.12 5.50 0.73
C GLU A 53 3.52 5.70 2.13
N ARG A 54 3.35 4.61 2.90
CA ARG A 54 2.93 4.67 4.32
C ARG A 54 3.97 5.29 5.24
N VAL A 55 5.26 5.06 4.99
CA VAL A 55 6.35 5.65 5.78
C VAL A 55 6.53 7.13 5.46
N ALA A 56 6.34 7.54 4.20
CA ALA A 56 6.27 8.95 3.82
C ALA A 56 5.08 9.66 4.51
N ALA A 57 3.89 9.07 4.43
CA ALA A 57 2.70 9.59 5.10
C ALA A 57 2.85 9.65 6.64
N ALA A 58 3.55 8.69 7.24
CA ALA A 58 3.82 8.67 8.69
C ALA A 58 4.90 9.67 9.13
N GLY A 59 5.86 10.02 8.27
CA GLY A 59 6.88 11.03 8.54
C GLY A 59 6.33 12.46 8.62
N GLU A 60 5.13 12.68 8.06
CA GLU A 60 4.42 13.96 8.06
C GLU A 60 3.37 14.07 9.17
N ALA A 61 3.15 13.00 9.95
CA ALA A 61 2.22 12.97 11.08
C ALA A 61 2.77 13.83 12.23
N GLY A 62 2.44 15.12 12.21
CA GLY A 62 2.88 16.14 13.15
C GLY A 62 3.36 17.44 12.49
N SER A 63 3.56 17.43 11.17
CA SER A 63 3.86 18.63 10.40
C SER A 63 2.58 19.45 10.14
N THR A 64 2.66 20.76 10.36
CA THR A 64 1.65 21.75 9.92
C THR A 64 1.89 22.21 8.49
N GLU A 65 2.74 21.49 7.75
CA GLU A 65 3.06 21.80 6.35
C GLU A 65 1.81 21.66 5.48
N PRO A 66 1.60 22.59 4.53
CA PRO A 66 0.45 22.55 3.64
C PRO A 66 0.46 21.31 2.75
N ILE A 67 -0.70 20.67 2.61
CA ILE A 67 -0.88 19.46 1.80
C ILE A 67 -1.48 19.88 0.46
N ALA A 68 -0.80 19.58 -0.65
CA ALA A 68 -1.17 20.08 -1.98
C ALA A 68 -1.36 21.61 -2.02
N GLY A 69 -0.57 22.35 -1.23
CA GLY A 69 -0.69 23.81 -1.10
C GLY A 69 -1.83 24.30 -0.20
N VAL A 70 -2.63 23.39 0.37
CA VAL A 70 -3.71 23.71 1.30
C VAL A 70 -3.20 23.67 2.74
N SER A 71 -3.19 24.84 3.37
CA SER A 71 -2.83 24.98 4.78
C SER A 71 -3.93 24.46 5.72
N LEU A 72 -3.56 24.16 6.97
CA LEU A 72 -4.52 23.72 8.00
C LEU A 72 -5.61 24.76 8.26
N GLU A 73 -5.27 26.05 8.16
CA GLU A 73 -6.20 27.16 8.32
C GLU A 73 -7.26 27.13 7.19
N GLN A 74 -6.82 27.10 5.92
CA GLN A 74 -7.74 27.01 4.78
C GLN A 74 -8.63 25.76 4.85
N PHE A 75 -8.07 24.63 5.26
CA PHE A 75 -8.84 23.39 5.46
C PHE A 75 -9.93 23.55 6.55
N ALA A 76 -9.60 24.20 7.68
CA ALA A 76 -10.56 24.50 8.74
C ALA A 76 -11.63 25.50 8.30
N GLU A 77 -11.26 26.51 7.52
CA GLU A 77 -12.21 27.49 6.98
C GLU A 77 -13.24 26.86 6.02
N VAL A 78 -12.79 26.04 5.06
CA VAL A 78 -13.69 25.31 4.15
C VAL A 78 -14.60 24.37 4.94
N SER A 79 -14.04 23.62 5.91
CA SER A 79 -14.80 22.73 6.79
C SER A 79 -15.83 23.48 7.64
N ARG A 80 -15.54 24.74 8.01
CA ARG A 80 -16.47 25.62 8.72
C ARG A 80 -17.58 26.07 7.79
N GLU A 81 -17.29 26.51 6.58
CA GLU A 81 -18.29 26.98 5.62
C GLU A 81 -19.30 25.90 5.22
N LEU A 82 -18.89 24.63 5.25
CA LEU A 82 -19.80 23.49 5.07
C LEU A 82 -20.98 23.47 6.06
N GLN A 83 -20.88 24.12 7.23
CA GLN A 83 -22.00 24.25 8.15
C GLN A 83 -23.22 24.93 7.51
N ASN A 84 -22.99 25.87 6.58
CA ASN A 84 -24.06 26.56 5.85
C ASN A 84 -24.80 25.64 4.88
N TYR A 85 -24.21 24.48 4.58
CA TYR A 85 -24.72 23.47 3.67
C TYR A 85 -25.08 22.18 4.41
N ASN A 86 -25.38 22.24 5.71
CA ASN A 86 -25.67 21.07 6.56
C ASN A 86 -24.55 20.02 6.56
N TYR A 87 -23.29 20.46 6.44
CA TYR A 87 -22.11 19.59 6.34
C TYR A 87 -22.10 18.68 5.08
N ASP A 88 -22.74 19.12 4.00
CA ASP A 88 -22.71 18.43 2.72
C ASP A 88 -21.31 18.47 2.09
N GLN A 89 -20.57 17.36 2.25
CA GLN A 89 -19.21 17.20 1.73
C GLN A 89 -19.12 17.34 0.21
N THR A 90 -20.23 17.15 -0.53
CA THR A 90 -20.24 17.37 -1.98
C THR A 90 -20.05 18.85 -2.35
N LYS A 91 -20.27 19.77 -1.41
CA LYS A 91 -20.02 21.21 -1.55
C LYS A 91 -18.59 21.62 -1.24
N ALA A 92 -17.81 20.79 -0.57
CA ALA A 92 -16.46 21.13 -0.16
C ALA A 92 -15.54 21.51 -1.34
N PRO A 93 -15.57 20.80 -2.50
CA PRO A 93 -14.78 21.19 -3.66
C PRO A 93 -15.21 22.53 -4.28
N GLU A 94 -16.52 22.85 -4.26
CA GLU A 94 -17.04 24.13 -4.79
C GLU A 94 -16.61 25.32 -3.89
N ILE A 95 -16.61 25.13 -2.58
CA ILE A 95 -16.16 26.13 -1.59
C ILE A 95 -14.63 26.29 -1.68
N ALA A 96 -13.89 25.19 -1.78
CA ALA A 96 -12.44 25.21 -1.94
C ALA A 96 -12.03 25.92 -3.24
N ALA A 97 -12.72 25.64 -4.35
CA ALA A 97 -12.52 26.32 -5.63
C ALA A 97 -12.76 27.84 -5.54
N SER A 98 -13.75 28.28 -4.76
CA SER A 98 -14.01 29.70 -4.51
C SER A 98 -12.86 30.40 -3.78
N LYS A 99 -11.97 29.64 -3.13
CA LYS A 99 -10.75 30.12 -2.46
C LYS A 99 -9.48 29.90 -3.30
N GLY A 100 -9.61 29.45 -4.55
CA GLY A 100 -8.49 29.19 -5.45
C GLY A 100 -7.82 27.84 -5.29
N ILE A 101 -8.43 26.90 -4.55
CA ILE A 101 -7.94 25.53 -4.38
C ILE A 101 -8.59 24.64 -5.45
N SER A 102 -7.81 23.92 -6.24
CA SER A 102 -8.38 23.00 -7.23
C SER A 102 -9.09 21.83 -6.55
N GLY A 103 -10.05 21.18 -7.23
CA GLY A 103 -10.72 20.00 -6.67
C GLY A 103 -9.77 18.84 -6.38
N GLU A 104 -8.72 18.69 -7.18
CA GLU A 104 -7.67 17.68 -6.99
C GLU A 104 -6.82 17.99 -5.75
N ASP A 105 -6.38 19.25 -5.59
CA ASP A 105 -5.62 19.70 -4.43
C ASP A 105 -6.46 19.59 -3.15
N TRP A 106 -7.75 19.93 -3.22
CA TRP A 106 -8.68 19.79 -2.11
C TRP A 106 -8.82 18.33 -1.67
N GLN A 107 -8.96 17.40 -2.62
CA GLN A 107 -9.09 15.98 -2.30
C GLN A 107 -7.80 15.43 -1.64
N ALA A 108 -6.63 15.80 -2.15
CA ALA A 108 -5.35 15.44 -1.56
C ALA A 108 -5.18 16.03 -0.14
N ALA A 109 -5.58 17.30 0.04
CA ALA A 109 -5.57 17.95 1.34
C ALA A 109 -6.54 17.30 2.33
N MET A 110 -7.74 16.93 1.89
CA MET A 110 -8.72 16.23 2.71
C MET A 110 -8.16 14.91 3.25
N ASP A 111 -7.58 14.09 2.39
CA ASP A 111 -7.03 12.80 2.77
C ASP A 111 -5.89 12.97 3.79
N GLY A 112 -4.90 13.81 3.43
CA GLY A 112 -3.73 14.04 4.28
C GLY A 112 -4.06 14.73 5.61
N TRP A 113 -4.93 15.75 5.63
CA TRP A 113 -5.30 16.41 6.88
C TRP A 113 -6.15 15.52 7.77
N ASN A 114 -7.08 14.73 7.21
CA ASN A 114 -7.85 13.78 8.01
C ASN A 114 -6.95 12.72 8.66
N ASP A 115 -5.95 12.23 7.94
CA ASP A 115 -5.02 11.25 8.49
C ASP A 115 -4.07 11.87 9.53
N ARG A 116 -3.56 13.08 9.29
CA ARG A 116 -2.76 13.81 10.31
C ARG A 116 -3.58 14.15 11.56
N ILE A 117 -4.84 14.56 11.42
CA ILE A 117 -5.73 14.86 12.56
C ILE A 117 -6.03 13.59 13.38
N LYS A 118 -6.20 12.44 12.73
CA LYS A 118 -6.39 11.14 13.43
C LYS A 118 -5.11 10.68 14.12
N ALA A 119 -3.95 10.90 13.49
CA ALA A 119 -2.66 10.45 13.98
C ALA A 119 -2.10 11.31 15.12
N ASP A 120 -2.33 12.64 15.07
CA ASP A 120 -1.78 13.59 16.03
C ASP A 120 -2.85 14.48 16.70
N PRO A 121 -3.10 14.32 18.01
CA PRO A 121 -4.03 15.17 18.74
C PRO A 121 -3.60 16.65 18.86
N ALA A 122 -2.32 16.97 18.65
CA ALA A 122 -1.85 18.37 18.59
C ALA A 122 -2.37 19.07 17.33
N ILE A 123 -2.33 18.39 16.18
CA ILE A 123 -2.91 18.88 14.92
C ILE A 123 -4.44 19.01 15.07
N ALA A 124 -5.10 18.06 15.72
CA ALA A 124 -6.54 18.16 16.01
C ALA A 124 -6.89 19.41 16.86
N LYS A 125 -6.07 19.76 17.85
CA LYS A 125 -6.24 20.99 18.66
C LYS A 125 -6.02 22.25 17.82
N GLN A 126 -5.02 22.26 16.95
CA GLN A 126 -4.76 23.40 16.07
C GLN A 126 -5.89 23.58 15.06
N PHE A 127 -6.37 22.50 14.43
CA PHE A 127 -7.55 22.51 13.57
C PHE A 127 -8.74 23.16 14.27
N ASN A 128 -9.06 22.72 15.50
CA ASN A 128 -10.17 23.28 16.27
C ASN A 128 -9.94 24.75 16.65
N THR A 129 -8.68 25.18 16.79
CA THR A 129 -8.35 26.59 17.04
C THR A 129 -8.71 27.44 15.82
N TYR A 130 -8.26 27.04 14.62
CA TYR A 130 -8.60 27.75 13.38
C TYR A 130 -10.10 27.68 13.07
N TYR A 131 -10.72 26.52 13.28
CA TYR A 131 -12.15 26.31 13.05
C TYR A 131 -13.02 27.24 13.89
N ARG A 132 -12.58 27.59 15.11
CA ARG A 132 -13.29 28.47 16.04
C ARG A 132 -12.89 29.94 15.94
N ALA A 133 -11.80 30.26 15.25
CA ALA A 133 -11.21 31.59 15.23
C ALA A 133 -11.86 32.57 14.25
N GLY A 134 -12.67 32.11 13.30
CA GLY A 134 -13.48 32.98 12.43
C GLY A 134 -14.93 32.56 12.43
#